data_AF-D3IR64-F1
#
_entry.id   AF-D3IR64-F1
#
_cell.length_a   1.000
_cell.length_b   1.000
_cell.length_c   1.000
_cell.angle_alpha   90.00
_cell.angle_beta   90.00
_cell.angle_gamma   90.00
#
_symmetry.space_group_name_H-M   'P 1'
#
loop_
_entity.id
_entity.type
_entity.pdbx_description
1 polymer ?
#
loop_
_entity_poly.entity_id
_entity_poly.type
_entity_poly.pdbx_seq_one_letter_code
_entity_poly.pdbx_strand_id
1 'polypeptide(L)'
;ALAATSDDDVKKAATVAIVAAYNNGQEINGFKAGETIYDIGEDGTITQKDATAADVEADDFKGLGLKKVVTNLTKTVNENKQNVDAKVKAAESEIEKLTTKLADTDAALADTDAALDETTNALNKLGENITTFAEETKTNIVKIDEKLEAVADTVDKHAEAFNDIADSLDETNTKADEAVKTANEAKQTAEETKQNVDAKVKAAETAAGKAEAAAGTANTAADKAEA
;
A
#
# COMPACT_ATOMS: atom_id res chain seq x y z
N ALA A 1 -62.41 96.83 13.26
CA ALA A 1 -63.16 96.88 14.52
C ALA A 1 -62.75 95.68 15.35
N LEU A 2 -61.91 95.88 16.37
CA LEU A 2 -61.75 94.88 17.42
C LEU A 2 -63.07 94.87 18.18
N ALA A 3 -63.82 93.77 18.14
CA ALA A 3 -64.93 93.57 19.05
C ALA A 3 -64.39 93.72 20.48
N ALA A 4 -65.06 94.50 21.32
CA ALA A 4 -64.75 94.55 22.75
C ALA A 4 -64.96 93.14 23.29
N THR A 5 -63.88 92.39 23.53
CA THR A 5 -63.93 91.12 24.24
C THR A 5 -64.51 91.41 25.62
N SER A 6 -65.59 90.73 25.96
CA SER A 6 -66.12 90.83 27.32
C SER A 6 -65.11 90.26 28.31
N ASP A 7 -65.12 90.73 29.56
CA ASP A 7 -64.28 90.17 30.64
C ASP A 7 -64.49 88.64 30.77
N ASP A 8 -65.70 88.17 30.43
CA ASP A 8 -66.08 86.76 30.38
C ASP A 8 -65.39 85.97 29.25
N ASP A 9 -65.16 86.57 28.08
CA ASP A 9 -64.44 85.90 26.97
C ASP A 9 -62.97 85.70 27.30
N VAL A 10 -62.34 86.70 27.94
CA VAL A 10 -60.95 86.63 28.39
C VAL A 10 -60.81 85.58 29.50
N LYS A 11 -61.75 85.54 30.44
CA LYS A 11 -61.80 84.53 31.50
C LYS A 11 -61.98 83.12 30.93
N LYS A 12 -62.85 82.93 29.93
CA LYS A 12 -63.05 81.64 29.25
C LYS A 12 -61.77 81.19 28.55
N ALA A 13 -61.14 82.07 27.76
CA ALA A 13 -59.88 81.77 27.08
C ALA A 13 -58.75 81.42 28.05
N ALA A 14 -58.60 82.17 29.14
CA ALA A 14 -57.61 81.90 30.18
C ALA A 14 -57.83 80.54 30.86
N THR A 15 -59.09 80.19 31.14
CA THR A 15 -59.44 78.90 31.76
C THR A 15 -59.13 77.73 30.82
N VAL A 16 -59.47 77.84 29.53
CA VAL A 16 -59.13 76.83 28.52
C VAL A 16 -57.61 76.66 28.39
N ALA A 17 -56.85 77.76 28.38
CA ALA A 17 -55.40 77.70 28.30
C ALA A 17 -54.76 77.00 29.52
N ILE A 18 -55.28 77.25 30.73
CA ILE A 18 -54.81 76.58 31.96
C ILE A 18 -55.07 75.07 31.89
N VAL A 19 -56.26 74.67 31.44
CA VAL A 19 -56.63 73.26 31.34
C VAL A 19 -55.87 72.53 30.23
N ALA A 20 -55.68 73.18 29.08
CA ALA A 20 -54.84 72.63 28.01
C ALA A 20 -53.39 72.43 28.49
N ALA A 21 -52.83 73.40 29.23
CA ALA A 21 -51.50 73.27 29.82
C ALA A 21 -51.44 72.15 30.88
N TYR A 22 -52.53 71.93 31.64
CA TYR A 22 -52.65 70.82 32.58
C TYR A 22 -52.64 69.46 31.86
N ASN A 23 -53.45 69.29 30.82
CA ASN A 23 -53.50 68.05 30.03
C ASN A 23 -52.15 67.74 29.36
N ASN A 24 -51.51 68.74 28.73
CA ASN A 24 -50.14 68.58 28.20
C ASN A 24 -49.15 68.17 29.30
N GLY A 25 -49.34 68.69 30.53
CA GLY A 25 -48.58 68.29 31.70
C GLY A 25 -48.74 66.80 32.03
N GLN A 26 -49.96 66.26 31.93
CA GLN A 26 -50.23 64.83 32.12
C GLN A 26 -49.71 63.97 30.98
N GLU A 27 -49.80 64.40 29.72
CA GLU A 27 -49.19 63.69 28.59
C GLU A 27 -47.66 63.59 28.74
N ILE A 28 -47.02 64.65 29.26
CA ILE A 28 -45.57 64.68 29.47
C ILE A 28 -45.13 63.86 30.69
N ASN A 29 -45.85 63.96 31.81
CA ASN A 29 -45.43 63.41 33.11
C ASN A 29 -46.18 62.14 33.55
N GLY A 30 -47.26 61.79 32.87
CA GLY A 30 -48.16 60.69 33.18
C GLY A 30 -49.34 61.10 34.05
N PHE A 31 -50.33 60.20 34.14
CA PHE A 31 -51.45 60.27 35.06
C PHE A 31 -51.84 58.85 35.54
N LYS A 32 -52.62 58.76 36.62
CA LYS A 32 -53.13 57.48 37.15
C LYS A 32 -54.64 57.52 37.39
N ALA A 33 -55.24 56.34 37.53
CA ALA A 33 -56.64 56.24 37.91
C ALA A 33 -56.89 56.98 39.24
N GLY A 34 -57.98 57.74 39.28
CA GLY A 34 -58.35 58.64 40.37
C GLY A 34 -57.74 60.04 40.29
N GLU A 35 -56.85 60.33 39.34
CA GLU A 35 -56.41 61.71 39.10
C GLU A 35 -57.40 62.45 38.20
N THR A 36 -57.58 63.74 38.47
CA THR A 36 -58.44 64.60 37.64
C THR A 36 -57.87 64.72 36.24
N ILE A 37 -58.75 64.59 35.25
CA ILE A 37 -58.48 64.84 33.83
C ILE A 37 -59.59 65.75 33.28
N TYR A 38 -59.26 66.52 32.25
CA TYR A 38 -60.20 67.45 31.65
C TYR A 38 -60.39 67.19 30.17
N ASP A 39 -61.64 67.23 29.71
CA ASP A 39 -61.98 67.22 28.29
C ASP A 39 -62.35 68.65 27.86
N ILE A 40 -61.72 69.15 26.80
CA ILE A 40 -62.05 70.45 26.20
C ILE A 40 -62.87 70.18 24.94
N GLY A 41 -64.16 70.52 24.97
CA GLY A 41 -65.03 70.44 23.82
C GLY A 41 -64.63 71.45 22.73
N GLU A 42 -65.09 71.22 21.50
CA GLU A 42 -64.79 72.10 20.35
C GLU A 42 -65.27 73.55 20.55
N ASP A 43 -66.29 73.76 21.37
CA ASP A 43 -66.84 75.06 21.76
C ASP A 43 -66.10 75.73 22.95
N GLY A 44 -65.03 75.10 23.44
CA GLY A 44 -64.26 75.52 24.61
C GLY A 44 -64.93 75.23 25.95
N THR A 45 -65.98 74.39 25.98
CA THR A 45 -66.57 73.90 27.23
C THR A 45 -65.64 72.89 27.88
N ILE A 46 -65.40 73.02 29.18
CA ILE A 46 -64.47 72.17 29.93
C ILE A 46 -65.27 71.20 30.79
N THR A 47 -64.99 69.90 30.66
CA THR A 47 -65.55 68.86 31.53
C THR A 47 -64.46 68.28 32.41
N GLN A 48 -64.67 68.31 33.72
CA GLN A 48 -63.79 67.67 34.70
C GLN A 48 -64.29 66.26 35.03
N LYS A 49 -63.40 65.27 35.02
CA LYS A 49 -63.69 63.91 35.50
C LYS A 49 -62.46 63.33 36.21
N ASP A 50 -62.67 62.29 37.01
CA ASP A 50 -61.57 61.51 37.57
C ASP A 50 -61.25 60.37 36.62
N ALA A 51 -59.96 60.19 36.30
CA ALA A 51 -59.49 59.13 35.42
C ALA A 51 -59.89 57.76 35.96
N THR A 52 -60.52 56.95 35.13
CA THR A 52 -60.82 55.56 35.44
C THR A 52 -59.66 54.65 35.03
N ALA A 53 -59.71 53.38 35.44
CA ALA A 53 -58.75 52.39 34.94
C ALA A 53 -58.85 52.20 33.41
N ALA A 54 -60.03 52.41 32.82
CA ALA A 54 -60.23 52.34 31.38
C ALA A 54 -59.55 53.52 30.68
N ASP A 55 -59.60 54.72 31.24
CA ASP A 55 -58.88 55.89 30.70
C ASP A 55 -57.37 55.67 30.72
N VAL A 56 -56.84 55.09 31.80
CA VAL A 56 -55.41 54.73 31.86
C VAL A 56 -55.06 53.66 30.83
N GLU A 57 -55.81 52.57 30.72
CA GLU A 57 -55.46 51.48 29.78
C GLU A 57 -55.64 51.88 28.31
N ALA A 58 -56.56 52.81 28.02
CA ALA A 58 -56.80 53.33 26.68
C ALA A 58 -55.80 54.42 26.25
N ASP A 59 -55.02 54.99 27.18
CA ASP A 59 -53.91 55.89 26.87
C ASP A 59 -52.80 55.13 26.11
N ASP A 60 -52.23 55.78 25.09
CA ASP A 60 -51.18 55.20 24.23
C ASP A 60 -49.99 54.66 25.03
N PHE A 61 -49.71 55.27 26.18
CA PHE A 61 -48.62 54.90 27.08
C PHE A 61 -49.11 54.41 28.43
N LYS A 62 -50.37 54.04 28.53
CA LYS A 62 -50.99 53.51 29.74
C LYS A 62 -50.82 54.41 30.97
N GLY A 63 -50.92 55.72 30.78
CA GLY A 63 -50.75 56.74 31.83
C GLY A 63 -49.30 56.98 32.26
N LEU A 64 -48.30 56.39 31.59
CA LEU A 64 -46.89 56.59 31.97
C LEU A 64 -46.37 57.99 31.63
N GLY A 65 -46.90 58.60 30.56
CA GLY A 65 -46.43 59.86 30.00
C GLY A 65 -45.07 59.77 29.29
N LEU A 66 -44.80 60.76 28.43
CA LEU A 66 -43.65 60.78 27.53
C LEU A 66 -42.31 60.64 28.25
N LYS A 67 -42.10 61.33 29.38
CA LYS A 67 -40.80 61.28 30.10
C LYS A 67 -40.44 59.87 30.58
N LYS A 68 -41.41 59.14 31.13
CA LYS A 68 -41.18 57.80 31.67
C LYS A 68 -41.01 56.78 30.56
N VAL A 69 -41.80 56.90 29.49
CA VAL A 69 -41.66 56.07 28.28
C VAL A 69 -40.28 56.24 27.65
N VAL A 70 -39.82 57.48 27.42
CA VAL A 70 -38.50 57.75 26.83
C VAL A 70 -37.38 57.22 27.74
N THR A 71 -37.53 57.34 29.06
CA THR A 71 -36.57 56.77 30.02
C THR A 71 -36.50 55.24 29.90
N ASN A 72 -37.66 54.58 29.82
CA ASN A 72 -37.72 53.12 29.66
C ASN A 72 -37.16 52.69 28.29
N LEU A 73 -37.52 53.39 27.22
CA LEU A 73 -37.01 53.12 25.88
C LEU A 73 -35.49 53.26 25.83
N THR A 74 -34.94 54.29 26.46
CA THR A 74 -33.47 54.49 26.56
C THR A 74 -32.80 53.32 27.28
N LYS A 75 -33.39 52.82 28.37
CA LYS A 75 -32.88 51.61 29.07
C LYS A 75 -32.92 50.40 28.14
N THR A 76 -34.05 50.13 27.51
CA THR A 76 -34.21 49.00 26.58
C THR A 76 -33.22 49.05 25.42
N VAL A 77 -33.00 50.24 24.82
CA VAL A 77 -32.00 50.41 23.75
C VAL A 77 -30.59 50.08 24.26
N ASN A 78 -30.21 50.57 25.44
CA ASN A 78 -28.90 50.30 26.03
C ASN A 78 -28.71 48.83 26.43
N GLU A 79 -29.75 48.18 26.95
CA GLU A 79 -29.74 46.75 27.30
C GLU A 79 -29.63 45.89 26.03
N ASN A 80 -30.41 46.20 24.99
CA ASN A 80 -30.35 45.50 23.71
C ASN A 80 -28.98 45.66 23.05
N LYS A 81 -28.38 46.86 23.09
CA LYS A 81 -27.02 47.10 22.59
C LYS A 81 -25.99 46.25 23.35
N GLN A 82 -26.06 46.20 24.67
CA GLN A 82 -25.15 45.36 25.46
C GLN A 82 -25.34 43.87 25.18
N ASN A 83 -26.59 43.42 25.00
CA ASN A 83 -26.90 42.04 24.65
C ASN A 83 -26.30 41.65 23.29
N VAL A 84 -26.46 42.50 22.27
CA VAL A 84 -25.92 42.22 20.94
C VAL A 84 -24.40 42.29 20.93
N ASP A 85 -23.78 43.27 21.59
CA ASP A 85 -22.33 43.38 21.70
C ASP A 85 -21.72 42.13 22.36
N ALA A 86 -22.37 41.60 23.40
CA ALA A 86 -21.93 40.37 24.07
C ALA A 86 -22.05 39.14 23.15
N LYS A 87 -23.15 39.01 22.41
CA LYS A 87 -23.35 37.91 21.44
C LYS A 87 -22.35 37.97 20.29
N VAL A 88 -22.07 39.16 19.76
CA VAL A 88 -21.08 39.36 18.69
C VAL A 88 -19.70 38.98 19.19
N LYS A 89 -19.28 39.45 20.37
CA LYS A 89 -17.98 39.06 20.96
C LYS A 89 -17.86 37.56 21.20
N ALA A 90 -18.95 36.90 21.64
CA ALA A 90 -18.96 35.45 21.79
C ALA A 90 -18.76 34.74 20.44
N ALA A 91 -19.46 35.18 19.40
CA ALA A 91 -19.32 34.64 18.05
C ALA A 91 -17.91 34.89 17.47
N GLU A 92 -17.34 36.09 17.65
CA GLU A 92 -15.96 36.40 17.25
C GLU A 92 -14.95 35.48 17.95
N SER A 93 -15.13 35.20 19.24
CA SER A 93 -14.26 34.27 19.97
C SER A 93 -14.37 32.83 19.47
N GLU A 94 -15.55 32.40 19.03
CA GLU A 94 -15.73 31.08 18.40
C GLU A 94 -15.09 31.01 17.01
N ILE A 95 -15.24 32.08 16.21
CA ILE A 95 -14.62 32.20 14.88
C ILE A 95 -13.09 32.17 15.00
N GLU A 96 -12.50 32.85 15.98
CA GLU A 96 -11.05 32.83 16.20
C GLU A 96 -10.56 31.39 16.50
N LYS A 97 -11.26 30.68 17.40
CA LYS A 97 -10.93 29.27 17.71
C LYS A 97 -11.05 28.36 16.49
N LEU A 98 -12.06 28.57 15.66
CA LEU A 98 -12.25 27.80 14.42
C LEU A 98 -11.14 28.10 13.41
N THR A 99 -10.73 29.36 13.29
CA THR A 99 -9.61 29.79 12.43
C THR A 99 -8.31 29.11 12.84
N THR A 100 -7.97 29.11 14.14
CA THR A 100 -6.78 28.40 14.64
C THR A 100 -6.86 26.90 14.35
N LYS A 101 -7.98 26.25 14.68
CA LYS A 101 -8.15 24.81 14.42
C LYS A 101 -8.05 24.44 12.94
N LEU A 102 -8.55 25.31 12.07
CA LEU A 102 -8.44 25.11 10.62
C LEU A 102 -6.98 25.17 10.18
N ALA A 103 -6.21 26.16 10.66
CA ALA A 103 -4.78 26.26 10.38
C ALA A 103 -3.99 25.03 10.89
N ASP A 104 -4.31 24.55 12.10
CA ASP A 104 -3.71 23.32 12.64
C ASP A 104 -4.05 22.09 11.80
N THR A 105 -5.28 22.03 11.28
CA THR A 105 -5.73 20.94 10.39
C THR A 105 -4.99 20.98 9.06
N ASP A 106 -4.83 22.16 8.46
CA ASP A 106 -4.08 22.33 7.21
C ASP A 106 -2.60 21.94 7.38
N ALA A 107 -1.99 22.28 8.52
CA ALA A 107 -0.62 21.86 8.83
C ALA A 107 -0.50 20.33 8.96
N ALA A 108 -1.42 19.68 9.68
CA ALA A 108 -1.45 18.23 9.81
C ALA A 108 -1.70 17.51 8.46
N LEU A 109 -2.49 18.12 7.57
CA LEU A 109 -2.70 17.62 6.22
C LEU A 109 -1.42 17.71 5.38
N ALA A 110 -0.69 18.81 5.46
CA ALA A 110 0.60 18.96 4.77
C ALA A 110 1.63 17.91 5.25
N ASP A 111 1.69 17.62 6.54
CA ASP A 111 2.54 16.54 7.09
C ASP A 111 2.11 15.16 6.56
N THR A 112 0.80 14.93 6.43
CA THR A 112 0.25 13.68 5.88
C THR A 112 0.63 13.50 4.42
N ASP A 113 0.52 14.55 3.60
CA ASP A 113 0.91 14.52 2.19
C ASP A 113 2.42 14.24 2.04
N ALA A 114 3.26 14.88 2.85
CA ALA A 114 4.70 14.62 2.84
C ALA A 114 5.04 13.16 3.19
N ALA A 115 4.37 12.59 4.21
CA ALA A 115 4.56 11.18 4.59
C ALA A 115 4.07 10.21 3.50
N LEU A 116 3.00 10.57 2.79
CA LEU A 116 2.47 9.79 1.67
C LEU A 116 3.44 9.80 0.48
N ASP A 117 4.03 10.94 0.15
CA ASP A 117 5.04 11.07 -0.89
C ASP A 117 6.29 10.23 -0.56
N GLU A 118 6.78 10.30 0.69
CA GLU A 118 7.91 9.47 1.13
C GLU A 118 7.61 7.97 1.01
N THR A 119 6.42 7.55 1.45
CA THR A 119 5.96 6.16 1.33
C THR A 119 5.87 5.71 -0.12
N THR A 120 5.32 6.56 -1.00
CA THR A 120 5.18 6.27 -2.43
C THR A 120 6.54 6.11 -3.10
N ASN A 121 7.49 6.99 -2.78
CA ASN A 121 8.86 6.91 -3.30
C ASN A 121 9.58 5.63 -2.83
N ALA A 122 9.44 5.26 -1.55
CA ALA A 122 9.99 4.03 -1.02
C ALA A 122 9.39 2.79 -1.72
N LEU A 123 8.08 2.78 -1.95
CA LEU A 123 7.39 1.69 -2.65
C LEU A 123 7.87 1.56 -4.10
N ASN A 124 7.99 2.68 -4.82
CA ASN A 124 8.52 2.68 -6.18
C ASN A 124 9.94 2.12 -6.24
N LYS A 125 10.81 2.56 -5.31
CA LYS A 125 12.19 2.05 -5.22
C LYS A 125 12.25 0.55 -4.92
N LEU A 126 11.38 0.08 -4.03
CA LEU A 126 11.25 -1.35 -3.74
C LEU A 126 10.80 -2.13 -4.98
N GLY A 127 9.82 -1.62 -5.73
CA GLY A 127 9.33 -2.21 -6.97
C GLY A 127 10.43 -2.34 -8.03
N GLU A 128 11.25 -1.30 -8.22
CA GLU A 128 12.43 -1.33 -9.10
C GLU A 128 13.42 -2.42 -8.66
N ASN A 129 13.78 -2.44 -7.37
CA ASN A 129 14.75 -3.41 -6.84
C ASN A 129 14.27 -4.85 -7.02
N ILE A 130 12.98 -5.14 -6.77
CA ILE A 130 12.40 -6.46 -6.96
C ILE A 130 12.42 -6.85 -8.44
N THR A 131 12.10 -5.92 -9.33
CA THR A 131 12.12 -6.16 -10.78
C THR A 131 13.53 -6.54 -11.25
N THR A 132 14.55 -5.76 -10.87
CA THR A 132 15.95 -6.04 -11.18
C THR A 132 16.38 -7.40 -10.62
N PHE A 133 16.08 -7.67 -9.35
CA PHE A 133 16.42 -8.95 -8.71
C PHE A 133 15.78 -10.14 -9.42
N ALA A 134 14.51 -10.01 -9.83
CA ALA A 134 13.80 -11.05 -10.56
C ALA A 134 14.42 -11.31 -11.95
N GLU A 135 14.79 -10.25 -12.67
CA GLU A 135 15.46 -10.35 -13.98
C GLU A 135 16.84 -11.01 -13.86
N GLU A 136 17.63 -10.61 -12.87
CA GLU A 136 18.94 -11.21 -12.59
C GLU A 136 18.81 -12.68 -12.19
N THR A 137 17.86 -13.00 -11.30
CA THR A 137 17.58 -14.37 -10.87
C THR A 137 17.17 -15.24 -12.05
N LYS A 138 16.25 -14.76 -12.88
CA LYS A 138 15.82 -15.45 -14.10
C LYS A 138 17.01 -15.70 -15.04
N THR A 139 17.83 -14.68 -15.27
CA THR A 139 19.02 -14.78 -16.12
C THR A 139 20.02 -15.82 -15.59
N ASN A 140 20.24 -15.83 -14.28
CA ASN A 140 21.17 -16.77 -13.65
C ASN A 140 20.65 -18.21 -13.70
N ILE A 141 19.35 -18.42 -13.46
CA ILE A 141 18.72 -19.74 -13.59
C ILE A 141 18.85 -20.26 -15.02
N VAL A 142 18.50 -19.45 -16.03
CA VAL A 142 18.64 -19.84 -17.45
C VAL A 142 20.08 -20.24 -17.79
N LYS A 143 21.07 -19.46 -17.34
CA LYS A 143 22.49 -19.80 -17.55
C LYS A 143 22.93 -21.08 -16.85
N ILE A 144 22.33 -21.42 -15.71
CA ILE A 144 22.60 -22.69 -15.02
C ILE A 144 21.98 -23.83 -15.81
N ASP A 145 20.73 -23.68 -16.26
CA ASP A 145 20.04 -24.69 -17.07
C ASP A 145 20.81 -24.99 -18.36
N GLU A 146 21.27 -23.96 -19.09
CA GLU A 146 22.11 -24.13 -20.29
C GLU A 146 23.40 -24.91 -20.01
N LYS A 147 24.04 -24.68 -18.85
CA LYS A 147 25.26 -25.41 -18.46
C LYS A 147 24.95 -26.85 -18.09
N LEU A 148 23.84 -27.11 -17.41
CA LEU A 148 23.41 -28.46 -17.05
C LEU A 148 23.09 -29.26 -18.31
N GLU A 149 22.45 -28.63 -19.30
CA GLU A 149 22.14 -29.26 -20.59
C GLU A 149 23.43 -29.59 -21.37
N ALA A 150 24.41 -28.68 -21.41
CA ALA A 150 25.71 -28.96 -22.00
C ALA A 150 26.48 -30.10 -21.29
N VAL A 151 26.34 -30.22 -19.97
CA VAL A 151 26.90 -31.33 -19.19
C VAL A 151 26.18 -32.64 -19.53
N ALA A 152 24.85 -32.63 -19.62
CA ALA A 152 24.06 -33.79 -20.01
C ALA A 152 24.48 -34.32 -21.39
N ASP A 153 24.57 -33.43 -22.39
CA ASP A 153 25.05 -33.77 -23.75
C ASP A 153 26.44 -34.42 -23.74
N THR A 154 27.33 -33.95 -22.86
CA THR A 154 28.68 -34.49 -22.73
C THR A 154 28.68 -35.86 -22.07
N VAL A 155 27.83 -36.07 -21.04
CA VAL A 155 27.65 -37.36 -20.38
C VAL A 155 27.10 -38.40 -21.36
N ASP A 156 26.11 -38.03 -22.17
CA ASP A 156 25.53 -38.93 -23.18
C ASP A 156 26.58 -39.36 -24.21
N LYS A 157 27.38 -38.41 -24.73
CA LYS A 157 28.51 -38.74 -25.64
C LYS A 157 29.55 -39.66 -25.02
N HIS A 158 29.90 -39.45 -23.75
CA HIS A 158 30.82 -40.35 -23.06
C HIS A 158 30.20 -41.74 -22.84
N ALA A 159 28.90 -41.82 -22.55
CA ALA A 159 28.21 -43.10 -22.41
C ALA A 159 28.22 -43.89 -23.73
N GLU A 160 27.95 -43.23 -24.86
CA GLU A 160 28.09 -43.83 -26.19
C GLU A 160 29.51 -44.33 -26.46
N ALA A 161 30.53 -43.49 -26.22
CA ALA A 161 31.93 -43.87 -26.42
C ALA A 161 32.37 -45.05 -25.53
N PHE A 162 31.86 -45.14 -24.29
CA PHE A 162 32.14 -46.29 -23.42
C PHE A 162 31.50 -47.58 -23.94
N ASN A 163 30.29 -47.51 -24.51
CA ASN A 163 29.67 -48.67 -25.15
C ASN A 163 30.50 -49.13 -26.36
N ASP A 164 30.95 -48.22 -27.22
CA ASP A 164 31.81 -48.54 -28.37
C ASP A 164 33.14 -49.22 -27.94
N ILE A 165 33.74 -48.73 -26.85
CA ILE A 165 34.95 -49.32 -26.27
C ILE A 165 34.67 -50.72 -25.72
N ALA A 166 33.54 -50.90 -25.03
CA ALA A 166 33.15 -52.19 -24.49
C ALA A 166 32.95 -53.23 -25.60
N ASP A 167 32.25 -52.87 -26.68
CA ASP A 167 32.05 -53.71 -27.85
C ASP A 167 33.38 -54.07 -28.53
N SER A 168 34.28 -53.09 -28.69
CA SER A 168 35.61 -53.30 -29.28
C SER A 168 36.49 -54.24 -28.43
N LEU A 169 36.38 -54.14 -27.11
CA LEU A 169 37.12 -55.00 -26.18
C LEU A 169 36.59 -56.44 -26.24
N ASP A 170 35.27 -56.63 -26.33
CA ASP A 170 34.64 -57.95 -26.45
C ASP A 170 35.04 -58.64 -27.77
N GLU A 171 35.06 -57.89 -28.88
CA GLU A 171 35.55 -58.39 -30.17
C GLU A 171 37.04 -58.79 -30.09
N THR A 172 37.85 -57.96 -29.44
CA THR A 172 39.29 -58.26 -29.25
C THR A 172 39.50 -59.50 -28.39
N ASN A 173 38.71 -59.66 -27.32
CA ASN A 173 38.77 -60.82 -26.45
C ASN A 173 38.38 -62.10 -27.21
N THR A 174 37.32 -62.05 -28.01
CA THR A 174 36.89 -63.15 -28.89
C THR A 174 38.02 -63.58 -29.85
N LYS A 175 38.65 -62.62 -30.54
CA LYS A 175 39.79 -62.90 -31.44
C LYS A 175 40.98 -63.49 -30.71
N ALA A 176 41.26 -63.04 -29.48
CA ALA A 176 42.34 -63.57 -28.66
C ALA A 176 42.07 -65.04 -28.27
N ASP A 177 40.84 -65.37 -27.87
CA ASP A 177 40.42 -66.74 -27.54
C ASP A 177 40.56 -67.67 -28.76
N GLU A 178 40.17 -67.21 -29.96
CA GLU A 178 40.35 -67.95 -31.22
C GLU A 178 41.83 -68.18 -31.55
N ALA A 179 42.69 -67.16 -31.36
CA ALA A 179 44.12 -67.27 -31.58
C ALA A 179 44.78 -68.25 -30.60
N VAL A 180 44.39 -68.23 -29.33
CA VAL A 180 44.86 -69.17 -28.30
C VAL A 180 44.44 -70.60 -28.66
N LYS A 181 43.20 -70.81 -29.11
CA LYS A 181 42.73 -72.12 -29.59
C LYS A 181 43.59 -72.62 -30.76
N THR A 182 43.81 -71.77 -31.76
CA THR A 182 44.64 -72.08 -32.93
C THR A 182 46.08 -72.45 -32.53
N ALA A 183 46.68 -71.69 -31.61
CA ALA A 183 48.03 -71.96 -31.11
C ALA A 183 48.13 -73.31 -30.36
N ASN A 184 47.10 -73.65 -29.58
CA ASN A 184 47.03 -74.94 -28.89
C ASN A 184 46.89 -76.12 -29.87
N GLU A 185 46.06 -75.98 -30.91
CA GLU A 185 45.94 -76.96 -31.98
C GLU A 185 47.29 -77.16 -32.70
N ALA A 186 47.97 -76.06 -33.07
CA ALA A 186 49.29 -76.12 -33.70
C ALA A 186 50.34 -76.78 -32.80
N LYS A 187 50.33 -76.50 -31.49
CA LYS A 187 51.21 -77.12 -30.50
C LYS A 187 50.98 -78.63 -30.42
N GLN A 188 49.72 -79.07 -30.42
CA GLN A 188 49.38 -80.50 -30.43
C GLN A 188 49.93 -81.18 -31.68
N THR A 189 49.69 -80.61 -32.86
CA THR A 189 50.23 -81.14 -34.13
C THR A 189 51.76 -81.20 -34.14
N ALA A 190 52.44 -80.20 -33.57
CA ALA A 190 53.89 -80.21 -33.46
C ALA A 190 54.41 -81.33 -32.53
N GLU A 191 53.74 -81.59 -31.40
CA GLU A 191 54.11 -82.68 -30.49
C GLU A 191 53.87 -84.06 -31.13
N GLU A 192 52.74 -84.24 -31.83
CA GLU A 192 52.46 -85.45 -32.63
C GLU A 192 53.53 -85.67 -33.72
N THR A 193 53.94 -84.60 -34.40
CA THR A 193 55.00 -84.65 -35.42
C THR A 193 56.34 -85.04 -34.81
N LYS A 194 56.71 -84.45 -33.66
CA LYS A 194 57.93 -84.77 -32.92
C LYS A 194 57.96 -86.24 -32.51
N GLN A 195 56.87 -86.76 -31.94
CA GLN A 195 56.76 -88.17 -31.56
C GLN A 195 56.94 -89.11 -32.77
N ASN A 196 56.38 -88.75 -33.93
CA ASN A 196 56.54 -89.51 -35.17
C ASN A 196 58.00 -89.50 -35.67
N VAL A 197 58.68 -88.34 -35.61
CA VAL A 197 60.10 -88.23 -35.94
C VAL A 197 60.95 -89.06 -34.97
N ASP A 198 60.75 -88.93 -33.66
CA ASP A 198 61.48 -89.71 -32.64
C ASP A 198 61.30 -91.23 -32.86
N ALA A 199 60.10 -91.67 -33.21
CA ALA A 199 59.84 -93.07 -33.56
C ALA A 199 60.61 -93.52 -34.81
N LYS A 200 60.65 -92.68 -35.85
CA LYS A 200 61.42 -92.95 -37.08
C LYS A 200 62.93 -92.94 -36.84
N VAL A 201 63.44 -92.04 -36.00
CA VAL A 201 64.86 -92.00 -35.60
C VAL A 201 65.24 -93.29 -34.88
N LYS A 202 64.46 -93.71 -33.86
CA LYS A 202 64.70 -94.99 -33.16
C LYS A 202 64.67 -96.19 -34.11
N ALA A 203 63.75 -96.21 -35.08
CA ALA A 203 63.68 -97.25 -36.08
C ALA A 203 64.94 -97.26 -36.98
N ALA A 204 65.43 -96.09 -37.38
CA ALA A 204 66.66 -95.94 -38.16
C ALA A 204 67.91 -96.35 -37.36
N GLU A 205 68.04 -95.94 -36.09
CA GLU A 205 69.12 -96.37 -35.18
C GLU A 205 69.13 -97.89 -35.01
N THR A 206 67.95 -98.49 -34.82
CA THR A 206 67.80 -99.96 -34.75
C THR A 206 68.24 -100.64 -36.05
N ALA A 207 67.88 -100.08 -37.21
CA ALA A 207 68.28 -100.60 -38.51
C ALA A 207 69.80 -100.46 -38.74
N ALA A 208 70.39 -99.33 -38.35
CA ALA A 208 71.83 -99.09 -38.42
C ALA A 208 72.61 -100.08 -37.55
N GLY A 209 72.19 -100.30 -36.30
CA GLY A 209 72.83 -101.30 -35.43
C GLY A 209 72.75 -102.74 -35.97
N LYS A 210 71.64 -103.11 -36.62
CA LYS A 210 71.54 -104.41 -37.33
C LYS A 210 72.50 -104.50 -38.52
N ALA A 211 72.65 -103.42 -39.28
CA ALA A 211 73.57 -103.36 -40.41
C ALA A 211 75.04 -103.43 -39.96
N GLU A 212 75.38 -102.76 -38.86
CA GLU A 212 76.71 -102.79 -38.23
C GLU A 212 77.05 -104.21 -37.72
N ALA A 213 76.08 -104.87 -37.06
CA ALA A 213 76.23 -106.28 -36.67
C ALA A 213 76.44 -107.20 -37.88
N ALA A 214 75.67 -107.01 -38.96
CA ALA A 214 75.81 -107.76 -40.20
C ALA A 214 77.20 -107.55 -40.85
N ALA A 215 77.69 -106.31 -40.89
CA ALA A 215 79.03 -105.98 -41.38
C ALA A 215 80.13 -106.64 -40.53
N GLY A 216 80.01 -106.62 -39.19
CA GLY A 216 80.93 -107.32 -38.29
C GLY A 216 80.97 -108.83 -38.53
N THR A 217 79.82 -109.48 -38.73
CA THR A 217 79.77 -110.90 -39.12
C THR A 217 80.39 -111.17 -40.48
N ALA A 218 80.20 -110.27 -41.46
CA ALA A 218 80.82 -110.38 -42.78
C ALA A 218 82.35 -110.24 -42.70
N ASN A 219 82.86 -109.30 -41.90
CA ASN A 219 84.30 -109.14 -41.68
C ASN A 219 84.91 -110.38 -41.02
N THR A 220 84.24 -110.93 -40.00
CA THR A 220 84.65 -112.20 -39.35
C THR A 220 84.63 -113.39 -40.33
N ALA A 221 83.72 -113.39 -41.30
CA ALA A 221 83.67 -114.41 -42.35
C ALA A 221 84.78 -114.22 -43.40
N ALA A 222 85.13 -112.97 -43.73
CA ALA A 222 86.26 -112.64 -44.60
C ALA A 222 87.60 -113.05 -43.96
N ASP A 223 87.81 -112.74 -42.67
CA ASP A 223 89.01 -113.13 -41.91
C ASP A 223 89.19 -114.65 -41.84
N LYS A 224 88.10 -115.44 -41.93
CA LYS A 224 88.13 -116.91 -42.00
C LYS A 224 88.37 -117.49 -43.39
N ALA A 225 88.20 -116.69 -44.45
CA ALA A 225 88.41 -117.12 -45.83
C ALA A 225 89.86 -116.90 -46.31
N GLU A 226 90.65 -116.10 -45.58
CA GLU A 226 92.07 -115.82 -45.88
C GLU A 226 93.07 -116.72 -45.09
N ALA A 227 92.58 -117.65 -44.27
CA ALA A 227 93.38 -118.64 -43.51
C ALA A 227 93.27 -120.06 -44.11
#